data_AF-A0A8J6HAS5-F1
#
_entry.id   AF-A0A8J6HAS5-F1
#
_cell.length_a   1.000
_cell.length_b   1.000
_cell.length_c   1.000
_cell.angle_alpha   90.00
_cell.angle_beta   90.00
_cell.angle_gamma   90.00
#
_symmetry.space_group_name_H-M   'P 1'
#
loop_
_entity.id
_entity.type
_entity.pdbx_description
1 polymer ?
#
loop_
_entity_poly.entity_id
_entity_poly.type
_entity_poly.pdbx_seq_one_letter_code
_entity_poly.pdbx_strand_id
1 'polypeptide(L)'
;MLMPLEILQNVFKFITYQELSDRVRKVNRKFKLAAEDLLNKSFKTLSKKLQNLTSTTFRAIESTQDDMELKCLCRLLNLLDIINFQQTVIMATIWRYVYNEFYRTQKSCMYGGLILDLYDLFLYKFTMKPYQIYGPAVVKDYALPEEVKHIIHLTKNFCIHFDKVSEEPIKHALSVSGCKILDLLDCATYGSRSVIFERATGNTFSAKYCYFLQNAWFVAFGISPDREMSLKQKQRMMHMRIRRIILAHTEMFMQQQQYERELLVRSYPTMKKPSVVVYTGYGDVHDTFFCYGAMNDAAYLQKFHLHEEQNDEDVEDELHNEGVPPNPDELDDQDDFLLVPHLGLEIDIRIDCPLAYAPYKYIKEHEDVIRDEEKSSTGMFNLCVEFNFPGAHYPRLPSTYNYHKKISTRQY
;
A
#
# COMPACT_ATOMS: atom_id res chain seq x y z
N MET A 1 18.57 38.99 19.87
CA MET A 1 18.37 37.76 20.67
C MET A 1 17.59 36.77 19.82
N LEU A 2 18.15 35.61 19.48
CA LEU A 2 17.46 34.62 18.62
C LEU A 2 16.62 33.67 19.49
N MET A 3 15.29 33.70 19.37
CA MET A 3 14.39 32.77 20.08
C MET A 3 14.81 31.31 19.90
N PRO A 4 14.98 30.50 20.95
CA PRO A 4 15.28 29.06 20.88
C PRO A 4 14.32 28.27 19.98
N LEU A 5 14.79 27.13 19.44
CA LEU A 5 14.00 26.32 18.50
C LEU A 5 12.75 25.74 19.18
N GLU A 6 12.88 25.39 20.45
CA GLU A 6 11.86 24.81 21.31
C GLU A 6 10.72 25.82 21.54
N ILE A 7 11.05 27.11 21.70
CA ILE A 7 10.04 28.17 21.83
C ILE A 7 9.30 28.35 20.51
N LEU A 8 10.01 28.38 19.38
CA LEU A 8 9.38 28.45 18.06
C LEU A 8 8.45 27.25 17.82
N GLN A 9 8.89 26.05 18.19
CA GLN A 9 8.07 24.84 18.07
C GLN A 9 6.81 24.92 18.93
N ASN A 10 6.90 25.46 20.15
CA ASN A 10 5.73 25.65 21.01
C ASN A 10 4.73 26.66 20.44
N VAL A 11 5.21 27.73 19.80
CA VAL A 11 4.34 28.69 19.10
C VAL A 11 3.71 28.04 17.86
N PHE A 12 4.50 27.29 17.09
CA PHE A 12 4.05 26.66 15.85
C PHE A 12 3.02 25.55 16.04
N LYS A 13 2.88 24.99 17.25
CA LYS A 13 1.79 24.04 17.58
C LYS A 13 0.39 24.63 17.43
N PHE A 14 0.25 25.96 17.44
CA PHE A 14 -1.02 26.66 17.27
C PHE A 14 -1.28 27.07 15.81
N ILE A 15 -0.38 26.71 14.90
CA ILE A 15 -0.47 26.96 13.46
C ILE A 15 -0.85 25.65 12.76
N THR A 16 -1.68 25.72 11.72
CA THR A 16 -2.05 24.53 10.94
C THR A 16 -0.82 23.94 10.24
N TYR A 17 -0.80 22.63 10.03
CA TYR A 17 0.30 21.98 9.34
C TYR A 17 0.42 22.46 7.88
N GLN A 18 -0.69 22.79 7.23
CA GLN A 18 -0.67 23.40 5.90
C GLN A 18 0.08 24.73 5.93
N GLU A 19 -0.19 25.62 6.89
CA GLU A 19 0.53 26.89 6.99
C GLU A 19 2.01 26.68 7.36
N LEU A 20 2.32 25.70 8.20
CA LEU A 20 3.71 25.30 8.50
C LEU A 20 4.44 24.87 7.23
N SER A 21 3.79 24.02 6.42
CA SER A 21 4.29 23.50 5.15
C SER A 21 4.39 24.57 4.07
N ASP A 22 3.45 25.50 3.96
CA ASP A 22 3.38 26.37 2.76
C ASP A 22 4.03 27.73 2.99
N ARG A 23 3.99 28.25 4.22
CA ARG A 23 4.38 29.63 4.54
C ARG A 23 5.54 29.66 5.54
N VAL A 24 5.35 29.12 6.74
CA VAL A 24 6.27 29.31 7.86
C VAL A 24 7.67 28.78 7.54
N ARG A 25 7.78 27.60 6.94
CA ARG A 25 9.09 27.03 6.59
C ARG A 25 9.90 27.86 5.59
N LYS A 26 9.26 28.74 4.81
CA LYS A 26 9.90 29.54 3.76
C LYS A 26 10.49 30.85 4.27
N VAL A 27 10.17 31.23 5.52
CA VAL A 27 10.57 32.52 6.10
C VAL A 27 12.08 32.63 6.31
N ASN A 28 12.68 31.70 7.05
CA ASN A 28 14.12 31.65 7.28
C ASN A 28 14.56 30.23 7.70
N ARG A 29 15.88 30.01 7.78
CA ARG A 29 16.45 28.70 8.13
C ARG A 29 15.95 28.15 9.48
N LYS A 30 15.77 28.98 10.50
CA LYS A 30 15.34 28.53 11.83
C LYS A 30 13.87 28.11 11.84
N PHE A 31 13.03 28.89 11.18
CA PHE A 31 11.60 28.60 10.99
C PHE A 31 11.42 27.33 10.16
N LYS A 32 12.24 27.17 9.10
CA LYS A 32 12.32 25.95 8.31
C LYS A 32 12.58 24.73 9.19
N LEU A 33 13.66 24.76 9.99
CA LEU A 33 14.02 23.63 10.86
C LEU A 33 12.93 23.30 11.88
N ALA A 34 12.30 24.31 12.50
CA ALA A 34 11.23 24.10 13.47
C ALA A 34 9.97 23.50 12.82
N ALA A 35 9.55 24.03 11.67
CA ALA A 35 8.39 23.54 10.94
C ALA A 35 8.60 22.12 10.40
N GLU A 36 9.77 21.84 9.82
CA GLU A 36 10.15 20.51 9.33
C GLU A 36 10.13 19.45 10.43
N ASP A 37 10.69 19.78 11.60
CA ASP A 37 10.70 18.87 12.74
C ASP A 37 9.30 18.57 13.27
N LEU A 38 8.42 19.58 13.34
CA LEU A 38 7.02 19.39 13.74
C LEU A 38 6.25 18.51 12.73
N LEU A 39 6.35 18.80 11.43
CA LEU A 39 5.68 18.01 10.39
C LEU A 39 6.14 16.55 10.43
N ASN A 40 7.44 16.31 10.53
CA ASN A 40 7.99 14.96 10.60
C ASN A 40 7.54 14.23 11.87
N LYS A 41 7.56 14.89 13.04
CA LYS A 41 7.04 14.32 14.30
C LYS A 41 5.55 13.97 14.20
N SER A 42 4.75 14.80 13.54
CA SER A 42 3.32 14.52 13.35
C SER A 42 3.09 13.29 12.49
N PHE A 43 3.82 13.12 11.38
CA PHE A 43 3.77 11.87 10.59
C PHE A 43 4.18 10.63 11.41
N LYS A 44 5.26 10.73 12.21
CA LYS A 44 5.71 9.61 13.09
C LYS A 44 4.65 9.20 14.10
N THR A 45 4.04 10.17 14.77
CA THR A 45 3.12 9.91 15.89
C THR A 45 1.72 9.51 15.44
N LEU A 46 1.33 9.86 14.21
CA LEU A 46 0.02 9.57 13.65
C LEU A 46 -0.33 8.07 13.67
N SER A 47 0.62 7.20 13.30
CA SER A 47 0.42 5.74 13.32
C SER A 47 -0.01 5.25 14.70
N LYS A 48 0.67 5.70 15.75
CA LYS A 48 0.36 5.32 17.14
C LYS A 48 -1.01 5.84 17.59
N LYS A 49 -1.37 7.08 17.19
CA LYS A 49 -2.70 7.64 17.50
C LYS A 49 -3.81 6.78 16.88
N LEU A 50 -3.67 6.39 15.61
CA LEU A 50 -4.66 5.58 14.91
C LEU A 50 -4.74 4.16 15.48
N GLN A 51 -3.60 3.51 15.75
CA GLN A 51 -3.57 2.19 16.39
C GLN A 51 -4.28 2.18 17.75
N ASN A 52 -4.03 3.21 18.59
CA ASN A 52 -4.71 3.33 19.88
C ASN A 52 -6.24 3.49 19.73
N LEU A 53 -6.70 4.23 18.72
CA LEU A 53 -8.13 4.35 18.43
C LEU A 53 -8.69 3.02 17.93
N THR A 54 -8.03 2.33 17.00
CA THR A 54 -8.43 1.01 16.52
C THR A 54 -8.58 0.02 17.67
N SER A 55 -7.60 -0.08 18.56
CA SER A 55 -7.68 -0.97 19.73
C SER A 55 -8.80 -0.59 20.69
N THR A 56 -9.02 0.71 20.93
CA THR A 56 -10.12 1.18 21.79
C THR A 56 -11.48 0.87 21.17
N THR A 57 -11.66 1.11 19.87
CA THR A 57 -12.90 0.79 19.15
C THR A 57 -13.16 -0.71 19.12
N PHE A 58 -12.12 -1.53 18.92
CA PHE A 58 -12.26 -2.99 18.96
C PHE A 58 -12.74 -3.48 20.33
N ARG A 59 -12.15 -2.97 21.43
CA ARG A 59 -12.63 -3.29 22.79
C ARG A 59 -14.06 -2.83 23.04
N ALA A 60 -14.45 -1.67 22.51
CA ALA A 60 -15.82 -1.18 22.62
C ALA A 60 -16.81 -2.12 21.92
N ILE A 61 -16.45 -2.61 20.72
CA ILE A 61 -17.22 -3.62 19.96
C ILE A 61 -17.40 -4.90 20.77
N GLU A 62 -16.36 -5.40 21.43
CA GLU A 62 -16.43 -6.62 22.26
C GLU A 62 -17.30 -6.44 23.52
N SER A 63 -17.45 -5.20 24.00
CA SER A 63 -18.14 -4.91 25.26
C SER A 63 -19.59 -4.47 25.11
N THR A 64 -20.00 -3.95 23.95
CA THR A 64 -21.36 -3.44 23.76
C THR A 64 -22.36 -4.58 23.58
N GLN A 65 -23.54 -4.39 24.14
CA GLN A 65 -24.70 -5.29 24.00
C GLN A 65 -25.81 -4.64 23.16
N ASP A 66 -25.64 -3.39 22.74
CA ASP A 66 -26.62 -2.68 21.93
C ASP A 66 -26.31 -2.84 20.44
N ASP A 67 -27.24 -3.46 19.70
CA ASP A 67 -27.07 -3.78 18.28
C ASP A 67 -26.80 -2.53 17.43
N MET A 68 -27.40 -1.39 17.78
CA MET A 68 -27.25 -0.15 17.01
C MET A 68 -25.91 0.51 17.30
N GLU A 69 -25.46 0.51 18.56
CA GLU A 69 -24.12 0.95 18.96
C GLU A 69 -23.06 0.07 18.30
N LEU A 70 -23.22 -1.25 18.35
CA LEU A 70 -22.34 -2.22 17.70
C LEU A 70 -22.21 -1.93 16.20
N LYS A 71 -23.34 -1.68 15.52
CA LYS A 71 -23.35 -1.28 14.11
C LYS A 71 -22.56 0.02 13.88
N CYS A 72 -22.76 1.05 14.71
CA CYS A 72 -22.04 2.32 14.58
C CYS A 72 -20.53 2.14 14.80
N LEU A 73 -20.13 1.35 15.80
CA LEU A 73 -18.74 1.06 16.11
C LEU A 73 -18.06 0.25 15.00
N CYS A 74 -18.74 -0.72 14.39
CA CYS A 74 -18.23 -1.43 13.21
C CYS A 74 -17.99 -0.48 12.03
N ARG A 75 -18.91 0.46 11.76
CA ARG A 75 -18.71 1.47 10.71
C ARG A 75 -17.52 2.39 11.02
N LEU A 76 -17.33 2.78 12.28
CA LEU A 76 -16.17 3.56 12.71
C LEU A 76 -14.86 2.76 12.53
N LEU A 77 -14.85 1.47 12.87
CA LEU A 77 -13.71 0.60 12.66
C LEU A 77 -13.35 0.48 11.18
N ASN A 78 -14.35 0.30 10.31
CA ASN A 78 -14.15 0.26 8.86
C ASN A 78 -13.47 1.53 8.33
N LEU A 79 -13.85 2.70 8.85
CA LEU A 79 -13.22 3.98 8.48
C LEU A 79 -11.81 4.11 9.05
N LEU A 80 -11.54 3.60 10.25
CA LEU A 80 -10.18 3.52 10.79
C LEU A 80 -9.29 2.59 9.95
N ASP A 81 -9.80 1.47 9.46
CA ASP A 81 -9.05 0.54 8.59
C ASP A 81 -8.58 1.26 7.31
N ILE A 82 -9.47 2.02 6.67
CA ILE A 82 -9.15 2.85 5.50
C ILE A 82 -8.08 3.89 5.84
N ILE A 83 -8.28 4.65 6.92
CA ILE A 83 -7.39 5.76 7.31
C ILE A 83 -6.01 5.24 7.74
N ASN A 84 -5.94 4.10 8.44
CA ASN A 84 -4.71 3.38 8.77
C ASN A 84 -3.98 2.93 7.51
N PHE A 85 -4.70 2.39 6.54
CA PHE A 85 -4.11 1.95 5.28
C PHE A 85 -3.46 3.12 4.53
N GLN A 86 -4.17 4.25 4.38
CA GLN A 86 -3.59 5.45 3.75
C GLN A 86 -2.35 5.95 4.51
N GLN A 87 -2.38 5.90 5.85
CA GLN A 87 -1.23 6.29 6.67
C GLN A 87 -0.03 5.35 6.48
N THR A 88 -0.29 4.05 6.36
CA THR A 88 0.73 3.02 6.11
C THR A 88 1.39 3.23 4.75
N VAL A 89 0.61 3.57 3.71
CA VAL A 89 1.13 3.87 2.37
C VAL A 89 1.99 5.15 2.36
N ILE A 90 1.57 6.19 3.08
CA ILE A 90 2.37 7.41 3.29
C ILE A 90 3.69 7.01 3.94
N MET A 91 3.66 6.26 5.03
CA MET A 91 4.86 5.85 5.76
C MET A 91 5.79 4.99 4.90
N ALA A 92 5.29 3.98 4.18
CA ALA A 92 6.10 3.19 3.25
C ALA A 92 6.83 4.06 2.21
N THR A 93 6.23 5.21 1.85
CA THR A 93 6.83 6.17 0.93
C THR A 93 7.89 7.06 1.57
N ILE A 94 7.68 7.52 2.82
CA ILE A 94 8.47 8.61 3.41
C ILE A 94 9.32 8.23 4.63
N TRP A 95 9.14 7.06 5.23
CA TRP A 95 9.67 6.76 6.57
C TRP A 95 11.20 6.95 6.66
N ARG A 96 11.94 6.63 5.60
CA ARG A 96 13.42 6.81 5.50
C ARG A 96 13.90 8.25 5.62
N TYR A 97 13.00 9.20 5.38
CA TYR A 97 13.26 10.64 5.40
C TYR A 97 12.65 11.32 6.63
N VAL A 98 11.79 10.59 7.35
CA VAL A 98 11.18 11.03 8.60
C VAL A 98 12.00 10.49 9.79
N TYR A 99 12.46 9.24 9.72
CA TYR A 99 13.26 8.57 10.75
C TYR A 99 14.76 8.58 10.44
N ASN A 100 15.33 9.78 10.31
CA ASN A 100 16.75 9.97 9.99
C ASN A 100 17.73 9.54 11.11
N GLU A 101 17.20 9.07 12.25
CA GLU A 101 17.98 8.46 13.33
C GLU A 101 18.44 7.04 12.95
N PHE A 102 17.66 6.34 12.12
CA PHE A 102 18.06 5.03 11.59
C PHE A 102 18.78 5.14 10.24
N TYR A 103 18.55 6.23 9.50
CA TYR A 103 19.00 6.43 8.13
C TYR A 103 19.76 7.75 8.00
N ARG A 104 20.99 7.74 7.49
CA ARG A 104 21.71 8.96 7.09
C ARG A 104 21.16 9.54 5.78
N THR A 105 19.87 9.84 5.72
CA THR A 105 19.27 10.62 4.63
C THR A 105 19.37 12.10 4.97
N GLN A 106 19.45 12.95 3.93
CA GLN A 106 19.23 14.38 4.12
C GLN A 106 17.84 14.58 4.72
N LYS A 107 17.71 15.40 5.77
CA LYS A 107 16.40 15.78 6.31
C LYS A 107 15.62 16.48 5.20
N SER A 108 14.63 15.77 4.67
CA SER A 108 13.67 16.30 3.71
C SER A 108 12.41 16.68 4.47
N CYS A 109 11.89 17.87 4.21
CA CYS A 109 10.59 18.28 4.70
C CYS A 109 9.50 17.43 4.04
N MET A 110 8.55 16.96 4.82
CA MET A 110 7.32 16.38 4.28
C MET A 110 6.33 17.51 3.99
N TYR A 111 6.16 17.86 2.71
CA TYR A 111 5.26 18.94 2.26
C TYR A 111 3.77 18.57 2.28
N GLY A 112 3.38 17.65 3.18
CA GLY A 112 2.03 17.10 3.29
C GLY A 112 1.20 17.73 4.41
N GLY A 113 1.38 19.03 4.68
CA GLY A 113 0.74 19.70 5.83
C GLY A 113 -0.79 19.56 5.84
N LEU A 114 -1.44 19.82 4.70
CA LEU A 114 -2.90 19.67 4.58
C LEU A 114 -3.40 18.24 4.88
N ILE A 115 -2.59 17.22 4.57
CA ILE A 115 -2.94 15.83 4.89
C ILE A 115 -3.00 15.66 6.41
N LEU A 116 -2.00 16.15 7.14
CA LEU A 116 -1.98 16.09 8.60
C LEU A 116 -3.13 16.86 9.24
N ASP A 117 -3.49 18.04 8.71
CA ASP A 117 -4.65 18.81 9.19
C ASP A 117 -5.94 18.00 9.04
N LEU A 118 -6.11 17.29 7.92
CA LEU A 118 -7.27 16.41 7.70
C LEU A 118 -7.27 15.19 8.62
N TYR A 119 -6.11 14.59 8.90
CA TYR A 119 -6.01 13.53 9.90
C TYR A 119 -6.40 14.02 11.29
N ASP A 120 -5.90 15.18 11.74
CA ASP A 120 -6.26 15.73 13.04
C ASP A 120 -7.76 16.10 13.10
N LEU A 121 -8.33 16.62 12.01
CA LEU A 121 -9.78 16.84 11.90
C LEU A 121 -10.58 15.53 12.00
N PHE A 122 -10.13 14.47 11.31
CA PHE A 122 -10.74 13.14 11.38
C PHE A 122 -10.67 12.59 12.81
N LEU A 123 -9.50 12.63 13.47
CA LEU A 123 -9.32 12.17 14.85
C LEU A 123 -10.21 12.94 15.83
N TYR A 124 -10.31 14.27 15.66
CA TYR A 124 -11.20 15.11 16.46
C TYR A 124 -12.67 14.71 16.27
N LYS A 125 -13.13 14.59 15.02
CA LYS A 125 -14.51 14.17 14.74
C LYS A 125 -14.79 12.76 15.23
N PHE A 126 -13.84 11.85 15.12
CA PHE A 126 -13.96 10.47 15.57
C PHE A 126 -14.23 10.39 17.08
N THR A 127 -13.51 11.21 17.84
CA THR A 127 -13.60 11.21 19.31
C THR A 127 -14.74 12.06 19.85
N MET A 128 -15.00 13.23 19.25
CA MET A 128 -15.93 14.23 19.81
C MET A 128 -17.28 14.27 19.11
N LYS A 129 -17.35 13.88 17.83
CA LYS A 129 -18.56 13.98 17.00
C LYS A 129 -18.70 12.77 16.05
N PRO A 130 -18.66 11.52 16.56
CA PRO A 130 -18.56 10.31 15.74
C PRO A 130 -19.71 10.17 14.73
N TYR A 131 -20.89 10.68 15.07
CA TYR A 131 -22.06 10.70 14.18
C TYR A 131 -21.83 11.43 12.85
N GLN A 132 -20.93 12.42 12.81
CA GLN A 132 -20.56 13.10 11.57
C GLN A 132 -19.69 12.22 10.66
N ILE A 133 -19.03 11.21 11.23
CA ILE A 133 -18.15 10.28 10.52
C ILE A 133 -18.93 9.04 10.06
N TYR A 134 -19.66 8.37 10.95
CA TYR A 134 -20.38 7.15 10.57
C TYR A 134 -21.72 7.45 9.89
N GLY A 135 -22.31 8.64 10.09
CA GLY A 135 -23.64 9.00 9.58
C GLY A 135 -23.81 8.75 8.07
N PRO A 136 -22.90 9.22 7.20
CA PRO A 136 -22.96 8.92 5.76
C PRO A 136 -22.99 7.42 5.46
N ALA A 137 -22.15 6.63 6.13
CA ALA A 137 -22.04 5.18 5.93
C ALA A 137 -23.26 4.41 6.48
N VAL A 138 -23.99 4.97 7.45
CA VAL A 138 -25.24 4.40 7.97
C VAL A 138 -26.40 4.63 7.02
N VAL A 139 -26.45 5.80 6.35
CA VAL A 139 -27.52 6.14 5.39
C VAL A 139 -27.30 5.47 4.04
N LYS A 140 -26.05 5.42 3.58
CA LYS A 140 -25.67 4.81 2.30
C LYS A 140 -24.48 3.90 2.51
N ASP A 141 -24.67 2.60 2.29
CA ASP A 141 -23.61 1.60 2.43
C ASP A 141 -22.35 2.01 1.65
N TYR A 142 -21.19 1.85 2.30
CA TYR A 142 -19.87 2.20 1.77
C TYR A 142 -19.66 3.70 1.43
N ALA A 143 -20.58 4.59 1.78
CA ALA A 143 -20.36 6.01 1.60
C ALA A 143 -19.30 6.53 2.58
N LEU A 144 -18.20 7.03 2.03
CA LEU A 144 -17.13 7.63 2.82
C LEU A 144 -17.44 9.10 3.14
N PRO A 145 -17.11 9.59 4.34
CA PRO A 145 -17.08 11.01 4.64
C PRO A 145 -16.15 11.78 3.70
N GLU A 146 -16.44 13.06 3.46
CA GLU A 146 -15.64 13.89 2.56
C GLU A 146 -14.19 14.02 3.02
N GLU A 147 -13.93 14.08 4.33
CA GLU A 147 -12.57 14.11 4.87
C GLU A 147 -11.79 12.84 4.53
N VAL A 148 -12.44 11.67 4.60
CA VAL A 148 -11.82 10.38 4.27
C VAL A 148 -11.49 10.31 2.78
N LYS A 149 -12.42 10.72 1.91
CA LYS A 149 -12.18 10.81 0.46
C LYS A 149 -11.02 11.75 0.14
N HIS A 150 -10.95 12.90 0.80
CA HIS A 150 -9.86 13.85 0.65
C HIS A 150 -8.51 13.27 1.11
N ILE A 151 -8.47 12.55 2.23
CA ILE A 151 -7.24 11.89 2.70
C ILE A 151 -6.77 10.86 1.66
N ILE A 152 -7.66 10.03 1.12
CA ILE A 152 -7.31 9.05 0.07
C ILE A 152 -6.72 9.76 -1.17
N HIS A 153 -7.42 10.79 -1.66
CA HIS A 153 -6.99 11.55 -2.83
C HIS A 153 -5.63 12.22 -2.63
N LEU A 154 -5.46 12.93 -1.51
CA LEU A 154 -4.22 13.62 -1.20
C LEU A 154 -3.08 12.66 -0.92
N THR A 155 -3.33 11.49 -0.32
CA THR A 155 -2.32 10.44 -0.11
C THR A 155 -1.72 10.00 -1.44
N LYS A 156 -2.58 9.68 -2.43
CA LYS A 156 -2.15 9.31 -3.78
C LYS A 156 -1.29 10.41 -4.42
N ASN A 157 -1.76 11.66 -4.39
CA ASN A 157 -1.04 12.79 -4.98
C ASN A 157 0.28 13.07 -4.27
N PHE A 158 0.29 13.01 -2.94
CA PHE A 158 1.48 13.21 -2.12
C PHE A 158 2.54 12.18 -2.43
N CYS A 159 2.21 10.89 -2.48
CA CYS A 159 3.18 9.84 -2.79
C CYS A 159 3.78 10.01 -4.19
N ILE A 160 2.96 10.34 -5.20
CA ILE A 160 3.44 10.60 -6.57
C ILE A 160 4.34 11.83 -6.62
N HIS A 161 3.93 12.92 -5.97
CA HIS A 161 4.68 14.16 -5.92
C HIS A 161 6.01 13.96 -5.18
N PHE A 162 5.98 13.27 -4.03
CA PHE A 162 7.17 12.96 -3.24
C PHE A 162 8.19 12.18 -4.05
N ASP A 163 7.77 11.11 -4.73
CA ASP A 163 8.67 10.29 -5.55
C ASP A 163 9.35 11.12 -6.65
N LYS A 164 8.62 12.03 -7.30
CA LYS A 164 9.10 12.83 -8.44
C LYS A 164 9.90 14.07 -8.03
N VAL A 165 9.44 14.79 -7.01
CA VAL A 165 9.95 16.14 -6.68
C VAL A 165 10.89 16.11 -5.49
N SER A 166 10.66 15.20 -4.53
CA SER A 166 11.47 15.11 -3.33
C SER A 166 12.55 14.03 -3.44
N GLU A 167 12.21 12.81 -3.84
CA GLU A 167 13.12 11.66 -3.84
C GLU A 167 14.06 11.65 -5.07
N GLU A 168 13.53 11.87 -6.28
CA GLU A 168 14.29 11.82 -7.54
C GLU A 168 15.55 12.74 -7.57
N PRO A 169 15.47 14.02 -7.15
CA PRO A 169 16.60 14.95 -7.26
C PRO A 169 17.73 14.69 -6.25
N ILE A 170 17.52 13.87 -5.22
CA ILE A 170 18.53 13.66 -4.19
C ILE A 170 19.72 12.93 -4.83
N LYS A 171 20.88 13.61 -4.88
CA LYS A 171 22.13 13.10 -5.50
C LYS A 171 22.58 11.79 -4.85
N HIS A 172 22.41 11.71 -3.53
CA HIS A 172 22.61 10.52 -2.70
C HIS A 172 21.29 10.05 -2.09
N ALA A 173 20.18 10.02 -2.86
CA ALA A 173 18.97 9.29 -2.43
C ALA A 173 19.27 7.80 -2.13
N LEU A 174 20.52 7.40 -2.44
CA LEU A 174 21.11 6.09 -2.59
C LEU A 174 20.33 5.39 -3.67
N SER A 175 20.75 5.62 -4.92
CA SER A 175 20.22 5.00 -6.15
C SER A 175 19.28 3.84 -5.83
N VAL A 176 17.98 4.13 -5.76
CA VAL A 176 16.91 3.15 -5.58
C VAL A 176 16.92 2.38 -4.26
N SER A 177 16.22 2.88 -3.22
CA SER A 177 15.82 2.06 -2.06
C SER A 177 15.11 0.79 -2.53
N GLY A 178 15.84 -0.32 -2.72
CA GLY A 178 15.21 -1.53 -3.19
C GLY A 178 14.36 -2.18 -2.10
N CYS A 179 14.61 -1.86 -0.83
CA CYS A 179 13.71 -2.20 0.27
C CYS A 179 12.38 -1.41 0.24
N LYS A 180 12.25 -0.32 -0.53
CA LYS A 180 10.95 0.37 -0.66
C LYS A 180 9.92 -0.55 -1.32
N ILE A 181 10.34 -1.47 -2.19
CA ILE A 181 9.46 -2.51 -2.71
C ILE A 181 8.90 -3.36 -1.55
N LEU A 182 9.75 -3.74 -0.60
CA LEU A 182 9.32 -4.48 0.59
C LEU A 182 8.36 -3.65 1.47
N ASP A 183 8.66 -2.38 1.74
CA ASP A 183 7.74 -1.57 2.55
C ASP A 183 6.39 -1.34 1.87
N LEU A 184 6.38 -1.22 0.53
CA LEU A 184 5.15 -1.15 -0.23
C LEU A 184 4.39 -2.47 -0.09
N LEU A 185 5.04 -3.61 -0.34
CA LEU A 185 4.40 -4.93 -0.23
C LEU A 185 3.90 -5.22 1.19
N ASP A 186 4.61 -4.76 2.22
CA ASP A 186 4.17 -4.85 3.60
C ASP A 186 2.89 -4.02 3.89
N CYS A 187 2.47 -3.14 2.97
CA CYS A 187 1.16 -2.49 3.03
C CYS A 187 0.01 -3.39 2.56
N ALA A 188 0.27 -4.52 1.89
CA ALA A 188 -0.76 -5.42 1.39
C ALA A 188 -1.37 -6.25 2.52
N THR A 189 -2.29 -5.65 3.29
CA THR A 189 -2.87 -6.24 4.50
C THR A 189 -3.66 -7.53 4.27
N TYR A 190 -4.14 -7.76 3.04
CA TYR A 190 -4.88 -8.96 2.65
C TYR A 190 -4.05 -9.92 1.77
N GLY A 191 -2.77 -9.62 1.57
CA GLY A 191 -1.83 -10.56 0.98
C GLY A 191 -1.23 -11.48 2.03
N SER A 192 -0.77 -12.65 1.63
CA SER A 192 0.06 -13.48 2.50
C SER A 192 1.53 -13.04 2.39
N ARG A 193 2.25 -13.11 3.52
CA ARG A 193 3.69 -12.84 3.60
C ARG A 193 4.37 -13.95 4.39
N SER A 194 5.25 -14.68 3.73
CA SER A 194 6.10 -15.70 4.33
C SER A 194 7.54 -15.20 4.43
N VAL A 195 8.11 -15.25 5.64
CA VAL A 195 9.52 -14.96 5.88
C VAL A 195 10.29 -16.26 5.81
N ILE A 196 11.15 -16.43 4.81
CA ILE A 196 11.98 -17.63 4.68
C ILE A 196 13.20 -17.48 5.60
N PHE A 197 13.84 -16.32 5.57
CA PHE A 197 14.85 -15.93 6.56
C PHE A 197 15.01 -14.41 6.62
N GLU A 198 15.41 -13.92 7.79
CA GLU A 198 15.89 -12.55 8.04
C GLU A 198 17.13 -12.67 8.91
N ARG A 199 18.24 -12.04 8.51
CA ARG A 199 19.48 -12.04 9.31
C ARG A 199 20.26 -10.75 9.12
N ALA A 200 20.82 -10.27 10.22
CA ALA A 200 21.87 -9.25 10.21
C ALA A 200 23.21 -9.91 10.56
N THR A 201 24.26 -9.60 9.81
CA THR A 201 25.62 -10.06 10.09
C THR A 201 26.57 -8.88 9.94
N GLY A 202 26.99 -8.32 11.08
CA GLY A 202 27.60 -7.00 11.13
C GLY A 202 26.70 -5.97 10.45
N ASN A 203 27.27 -5.13 9.59
CA ASN A 203 26.54 -4.10 8.88
C ASN A 203 25.75 -4.61 7.64
N THR A 204 25.52 -5.91 7.47
CA THR A 204 24.79 -6.46 6.31
C THR A 204 23.49 -7.11 6.75
N PHE A 205 22.38 -6.67 6.16
CA PHE A 205 21.06 -7.28 6.24
C PHE A 205 20.82 -8.17 5.02
N SER A 206 20.42 -9.42 5.27
CA SER A 206 20.02 -10.37 4.24
C SER A 206 18.65 -10.95 4.56
N ALA A 207 17.76 -11.02 3.57
CA ALA A 207 16.45 -11.63 3.74
C ALA A 207 15.91 -12.28 2.47
N LYS A 208 14.99 -13.24 2.67
CA LYS A 208 14.15 -13.80 1.62
C LYS A 208 12.68 -13.82 2.08
N TYR A 209 11.82 -13.29 1.22
CA TYR A 209 10.38 -13.19 1.43
C TYR A 209 9.62 -13.78 0.25
N CYS A 210 8.45 -14.34 0.53
CA CYS A 210 7.46 -14.73 -0.47
C CYS A 210 6.17 -14.00 -0.14
N TYR A 211 5.62 -13.25 -1.10
CA TYR A 211 4.31 -12.61 -0.98
C TYR A 211 3.34 -13.27 -1.95
N PHE A 212 2.08 -13.38 -1.54
CA PHE A 212 0.99 -13.84 -2.42
C PHE A 212 -0.17 -12.86 -2.36
N LEU A 213 -0.64 -12.44 -3.53
CA LEU A 213 -1.84 -11.62 -3.69
C LEU A 213 -2.87 -12.42 -4.49
N GLN A 214 -4.00 -12.74 -3.85
CA GLN A 214 -5.09 -13.46 -4.48
C GLN A 214 -5.76 -12.57 -5.55
N ASN A 215 -6.24 -13.18 -6.63
CA ASN A 215 -6.96 -12.51 -7.71
C ASN A 215 -6.19 -11.33 -8.34
N ALA A 216 -4.87 -11.36 -8.25
CA ALA A 216 -3.97 -10.34 -8.77
C ALA A 216 -3.08 -10.91 -9.88
N TRP A 217 -2.64 -10.04 -10.79
CA TRP A 217 -1.75 -10.41 -11.88
C TRP A 217 -0.70 -9.32 -12.13
N PHE A 218 0.47 -9.76 -12.59
CA PHE A 218 1.55 -8.88 -13.00
C PHE A 218 2.31 -9.52 -14.15
N VAL A 219 2.02 -9.07 -15.36
CA VAL A 219 2.60 -9.58 -16.60
C VAL A 219 3.51 -8.52 -17.20
N ALA A 220 4.67 -8.95 -17.68
CA ALA A 220 5.62 -8.10 -18.35
C ALA A 220 6.21 -8.78 -19.59
N PHE A 221 6.37 -8.04 -20.67
CA PHE A 221 6.96 -8.55 -21.92
C PHE A 221 7.77 -7.47 -22.62
N GLY A 222 8.74 -7.92 -23.44
CA GLY A 222 9.68 -7.04 -24.13
C GLY A 222 9.00 -6.22 -25.22
N ILE A 223 9.38 -4.95 -25.31
CA ILE A 223 9.02 -4.02 -26.39
C ILE A 223 10.27 -3.26 -26.87
N SER A 224 10.20 -2.73 -28.08
CA SER A 224 11.25 -1.84 -28.59
C SER A 224 11.32 -0.57 -27.73
N PRO A 225 12.51 -0.14 -27.28
CA PRO A 225 12.62 1.04 -26.44
C PRO A 225 12.39 2.31 -27.26
N ASP A 226 11.40 3.10 -26.87
CA ASP A 226 11.11 4.37 -27.56
C ASP A 226 12.06 5.50 -27.13
N ARG A 227 12.61 5.43 -25.91
CA ARG A 227 13.46 6.47 -25.30
C ARG A 227 14.44 5.90 -24.28
N GLU A 228 15.59 6.55 -24.13
CA GLU A 228 16.49 6.29 -23.01
C GLU A 228 15.83 6.70 -21.68
N MET A 229 15.99 5.85 -20.66
CA MET A 229 15.43 6.09 -19.33
C MET A 229 16.49 5.87 -18.27
N SER A 230 16.68 6.87 -17.39
CA SER A 230 17.61 6.76 -16.28
C SER A 230 17.20 5.64 -15.31
N LEU A 231 18.17 5.03 -14.61
CA LEU A 231 17.91 3.97 -13.64
C LEU A 231 16.93 4.42 -12.54
N LYS A 232 17.05 5.68 -12.08
CA LYS A 232 16.14 6.28 -11.10
C LYS A 232 14.71 6.31 -11.61
N GLN A 233 14.52 6.70 -12.86
CA GLN A 233 13.20 6.75 -13.47
C GLN A 233 12.62 5.34 -13.67
N LYS A 234 13.43 4.36 -14.13
CA LYS A 234 12.99 2.95 -14.26
C LYS A 234 12.45 2.42 -12.93
N GLN A 235 13.19 2.63 -11.85
CA GLN A 235 12.75 2.22 -10.53
C GLN A 235 11.51 2.96 -10.04
N ARG A 236 11.46 4.29 -10.15
CA ARG A 236 10.28 5.08 -9.77
C ARG A 236 9.02 4.54 -10.45
N MET A 237 9.15 4.18 -11.72
CA MET A 237 8.07 3.58 -12.51
C MET A 237 7.70 2.16 -12.03
N MET A 238 8.66 1.36 -11.56
CA MET A 238 8.38 0.07 -10.92
C MET A 238 7.67 0.22 -9.58
N HIS A 239 8.16 1.09 -8.69
CA HIS A 239 7.52 1.38 -7.41
C HIS A 239 6.08 1.86 -7.58
N MET A 240 5.83 2.69 -8.59
CA MET A 240 4.50 3.20 -8.88
C MET A 240 3.53 2.08 -9.28
N ARG A 241 3.98 1.09 -10.08
CA ARG A 241 3.15 -0.07 -10.45
C ARG A 241 2.86 -0.98 -9.27
N ILE A 242 3.90 -1.31 -8.50
CA ILE A 242 3.78 -2.12 -7.27
C ILE A 242 2.80 -1.44 -6.29
N ARG A 243 2.97 -0.13 -6.05
CA ARG A 243 2.04 0.64 -5.20
C ARG A 243 0.60 0.57 -5.72
N ARG A 244 0.38 0.71 -7.03
CA ARG A 244 -0.97 0.68 -7.62
C ARG A 244 -1.66 -0.66 -7.46
N ILE A 245 -0.96 -1.77 -7.69
CA ILE A 245 -1.56 -3.12 -7.49
C ILE A 245 -1.87 -3.36 -6.01
N ILE A 246 -0.98 -2.97 -5.09
CA ILE A 246 -1.22 -3.09 -3.65
C ILE A 246 -2.41 -2.24 -3.19
N LEU A 247 -2.50 -0.99 -3.66
CA LEU A 247 -3.63 -0.09 -3.39
C LEU A 247 -4.94 -0.72 -3.86
N ALA A 248 -5.00 -1.11 -5.13
CA ALA A 248 -6.20 -1.68 -5.73
C ALA A 248 -6.63 -2.98 -5.02
N HIS A 249 -5.70 -3.91 -4.81
CA HIS A 249 -5.97 -5.17 -4.12
C HIS A 249 -6.47 -4.91 -2.69
N THR A 250 -5.76 -4.08 -1.93
CA THR A 250 -6.11 -3.84 -0.53
C THR A 250 -7.46 -3.15 -0.38
N GLU A 251 -7.78 -2.18 -1.23
CA GLU A 251 -9.09 -1.50 -1.21
C GLU A 251 -10.25 -2.47 -1.50
N MET A 252 -10.07 -3.38 -2.48
CA MET A 252 -11.09 -4.38 -2.84
C MET A 252 -11.36 -5.37 -1.70
N PHE A 253 -10.31 -5.98 -1.16
CA PHE A 253 -10.45 -6.98 -0.08
C PHE A 253 -10.84 -6.33 1.26
N MET A 254 -10.51 -5.04 1.46
CA MET A 254 -11.03 -4.30 2.60
C MET A 254 -12.55 -4.15 2.53
N GLN A 255 -13.09 -3.80 1.37
CA GLN A 255 -14.54 -3.72 1.21
C GLN A 255 -15.23 -5.07 1.47
N GLN A 256 -14.61 -6.16 1.02
CA GLN A 256 -15.07 -7.53 1.28
C GLN A 256 -15.05 -7.86 2.78
N GLN A 257 -13.95 -7.59 3.48
CA GLN A 257 -13.86 -7.82 4.93
C GLN A 257 -14.88 -6.98 5.71
N GLN A 258 -15.13 -5.74 5.30
CA GLN A 258 -16.15 -4.88 5.91
C GLN A 258 -17.56 -5.48 5.74
N TYR A 259 -17.85 -6.04 4.56
CA TYR A 259 -19.10 -6.73 4.28
C TYR A 259 -19.27 -7.94 5.21
N GLU A 260 -18.28 -8.83 5.26
CA GLU A 260 -18.29 -10.05 6.06
C GLU A 260 -18.42 -9.77 7.56
N ARG A 261 -17.67 -8.79 8.08
CA ARG A 261 -17.74 -8.37 9.49
C ARG A 261 -19.14 -7.96 9.90
N GLU A 262 -19.84 -7.22 9.05
CA GLU A 262 -21.19 -6.78 9.33
C GLU A 262 -22.26 -7.86 9.10
N LEU A 263 -22.00 -8.86 8.25
CA LEU A 263 -22.86 -10.04 8.17
C LEU A 263 -22.86 -10.81 9.49
N LEU A 264 -21.68 -10.99 10.10
CA LEU A 264 -21.54 -11.69 11.39
C LEU A 264 -22.26 -10.98 12.54
N VAL A 265 -22.40 -9.67 12.44
CA VAL A 265 -23.00 -8.83 13.49
C VAL A 265 -24.53 -8.77 13.40
N ARG A 266 -25.15 -9.10 12.26
CA ARG A 266 -26.59 -8.91 12.05
C ARG A 266 -27.32 -10.25 11.96
N SER A 267 -28.40 -10.39 12.73
CA SER A 267 -29.31 -11.54 12.64
C SER A 267 -30.05 -11.63 11.29
N TYR A 268 -30.27 -10.48 10.62
CA TYR A 268 -30.89 -10.37 9.28
C TYR A 268 -30.26 -9.22 8.46
N PRO A 269 -29.11 -9.44 7.81
CA PRO A 269 -28.38 -8.37 7.14
C PRO A 269 -29.04 -7.94 5.82
N THR A 270 -29.64 -6.76 5.78
CA THR A 270 -30.05 -6.06 4.55
C THR A 270 -28.89 -5.25 3.94
N MET A 271 -27.68 -5.81 3.89
CA MET A 271 -26.51 -5.07 3.43
C MET A 271 -26.16 -5.40 1.98
N LYS A 272 -25.83 -4.38 1.20
CA LYS A 272 -25.44 -4.58 -0.19
C LYS A 272 -24.10 -5.31 -0.26
N LYS A 273 -24.07 -6.44 -0.99
CA LYS A 273 -22.83 -7.12 -1.37
C LYS A 273 -21.88 -6.13 -2.07
N PRO A 274 -20.56 -6.23 -1.85
CA PRO A 274 -19.58 -5.44 -2.60
C PRO A 274 -19.83 -5.57 -4.11
N SER A 275 -19.69 -4.48 -4.84
CA SER A 275 -19.82 -4.50 -6.30
C SER A 275 -18.74 -5.38 -6.93
N VAL A 276 -19.00 -5.89 -8.13
CA VAL A 276 -17.96 -6.47 -8.99
C VAL A 276 -16.95 -5.36 -9.33
N VAL A 277 -15.69 -5.52 -8.93
CA VAL A 277 -14.64 -4.53 -9.20
C VAL A 277 -13.40 -5.19 -9.77
N VAL A 278 -12.90 -4.61 -10.86
CA VAL A 278 -11.64 -4.98 -11.50
C VAL A 278 -10.79 -3.72 -11.66
N TYR A 279 -9.51 -3.80 -11.33
CA TYR A 279 -8.53 -2.78 -11.60
C TYR A 279 -7.49 -3.33 -12.57
N THR A 280 -7.27 -2.62 -13.67
CA THR A 280 -6.18 -2.93 -14.60
C THR A 280 -5.35 -1.68 -14.86
N GLY A 281 -4.03 -1.84 -14.74
CA GLY A 281 -3.03 -0.84 -15.05
C GLY A 281 -2.13 -1.31 -16.19
N TYR A 282 -1.72 -0.36 -17.02
CA TYR A 282 -0.82 -0.59 -18.14
C TYR A 282 0.30 0.43 -18.17
N GLY A 283 1.37 0.10 -18.87
CA GLY A 283 2.37 1.06 -19.33
C GLY A 283 3.75 0.46 -19.49
N ASP A 284 4.62 1.20 -20.13
CA ASP A 284 6.00 0.85 -20.44
C ASP A 284 7.02 1.35 -19.41
N VAL A 285 8.13 0.62 -19.29
CA VAL A 285 9.37 1.05 -18.66
C VAL A 285 10.51 0.69 -19.61
N HIS A 286 10.92 1.66 -20.42
CA HIS A 286 11.99 1.49 -21.41
C HIS A 286 11.69 0.36 -22.42
N ASP A 287 12.24 -0.83 -22.23
CA ASP A 287 12.16 -2.01 -23.09
C ASP A 287 11.13 -3.04 -22.61
N THR A 288 10.34 -2.71 -21.58
CA THR A 288 9.35 -3.64 -21.02
C THR A 288 7.97 -3.00 -20.94
N PHE A 289 6.96 -3.65 -21.48
CA PHE A 289 5.55 -3.31 -21.27
C PHE A 289 4.98 -4.10 -20.10
N PHE A 290 4.15 -3.46 -19.29
CA PHE A 290 3.50 -4.08 -18.13
C PHE A 290 1.98 -4.06 -18.27
N CYS A 291 1.36 -5.19 -17.93
CA CYS A 291 -0.07 -5.34 -17.68
C CYS A 291 -0.25 -5.93 -16.29
N TYR A 292 -0.89 -5.21 -15.38
CA TYR A 292 -1.04 -5.63 -13.98
C TYR A 292 -2.38 -5.22 -13.43
N GLY A 293 -2.84 -5.90 -12.39
CA GLY A 293 -4.15 -5.58 -11.82
C GLY A 293 -4.58 -6.53 -10.72
N ALA A 294 -5.78 -6.29 -10.24
CA ALA A 294 -6.45 -7.11 -9.25
C ALA A 294 -7.96 -7.08 -9.49
N MET A 295 -8.65 -8.12 -9.05
CA MET A 295 -10.10 -8.17 -9.01
C MET A 295 -10.58 -8.72 -7.67
N ASN A 296 -11.79 -8.36 -7.25
CA ASN A 296 -12.38 -8.95 -6.06
C ASN A 296 -13.03 -10.31 -6.35
N ASP A 297 -13.40 -11.03 -5.29
CA ASP A 297 -13.99 -12.37 -5.41
C ASP A 297 -15.27 -12.37 -6.26
N ALA A 298 -16.11 -11.34 -6.14
CA ALA A 298 -17.31 -11.22 -6.96
C ALA A 298 -17.00 -11.15 -8.46
N ALA A 299 -15.98 -10.37 -8.86
CA ALA A 299 -15.52 -10.30 -10.24
C ALA A 299 -14.83 -11.57 -10.71
N TYR A 300 -14.12 -12.24 -9.81
CA TYR A 300 -13.52 -13.54 -10.08
C TYR A 300 -14.62 -14.59 -10.38
N LEU A 301 -15.60 -14.73 -9.49
CA LEU A 301 -16.72 -15.66 -9.66
C LEU A 301 -17.50 -15.37 -10.94
N GLN A 302 -17.85 -14.10 -11.21
CA GLN A 302 -18.56 -13.74 -12.43
C GLN A 302 -17.80 -14.12 -13.71
N LYS A 303 -16.47 -14.00 -13.70
CA LYS A 303 -15.65 -14.24 -14.88
C LYS A 303 -15.30 -15.72 -15.10
N PHE A 304 -15.15 -16.48 -14.02
CA PHE A 304 -14.58 -17.83 -14.06
C PHE A 304 -15.49 -18.94 -13.51
N HIS A 305 -16.62 -18.61 -12.86
CA HIS A 305 -17.58 -19.60 -12.32
C HIS A 305 -18.91 -19.62 -13.10
N LEU A 306 -18.86 -19.58 -14.43
CA LEU A 306 -20.06 -19.57 -15.29
C LEU A 306 -20.73 -20.95 -15.50
N HIS A 307 -20.33 -22.02 -14.79
CA HIS A 307 -20.78 -23.39 -15.11
C HIS A 307 -21.50 -24.19 -14.03
N GLU A 308 -21.81 -23.64 -12.85
CA GLU A 308 -22.54 -24.43 -11.82
C GLU A 308 -24.00 -24.02 -11.57
N GLU A 309 -24.47 -22.86 -12.07
CA GLU A 309 -25.82 -22.36 -11.74
C GLU A 309 -26.70 -21.93 -12.94
N GLN A 310 -26.28 -22.14 -14.19
CA GLN A 310 -27.15 -21.90 -15.36
C GLN A 310 -27.99 -23.14 -15.71
N ASN A 311 -28.74 -23.65 -14.74
CA ASN A 311 -29.78 -24.65 -15.01
C ASN A 311 -31.19 -24.22 -14.60
N ASP A 312 -31.40 -22.99 -14.12
CA ASP A 312 -32.75 -22.51 -13.85
C ASP A 312 -32.92 -21.04 -14.30
N GLU A 313 -33.77 -20.90 -15.33
CA GLU A 313 -34.64 -19.77 -15.66
C GLU A 313 -34.05 -18.52 -16.37
N ASP A 314 -34.42 -18.42 -17.66
CA ASP A 314 -34.78 -17.23 -18.44
C ASP A 314 -33.73 -16.12 -18.68
N VAL A 315 -32.97 -16.26 -19.79
CA VAL A 315 -32.56 -15.10 -20.60
C VAL A 315 -32.81 -15.43 -22.08
N GLU A 316 -33.93 -14.95 -22.58
CA GLU A 316 -34.17 -14.80 -24.03
C GLU A 316 -33.17 -13.79 -24.62
N ASP A 317 -32.64 -14.15 -25.80
CA ASP A 317 -32.02 -13.30 -26.83
C ASP A 317 -30.65 -12.64 -26.54
N GLU A 318 -29.56 -13.26 -27.00
CA GLU A 318 -28.95 -12.97 -28.32
C GLU A 318 -27.57 -13.64 -28.52
N LEU A 319 -27.37 -14.18 -29.73
CA LEU A 319 -26.13 -14.51 -30.45
C LEU A 319 -25.53 -15.93 -30.30
N HIS A 320 -26.01 -16.78 -31.21
CA HIS A 320 -25.30 -17.84 -31.94
C HIS A 320 -23.81 -18.05 -31.60
N ASN A 321 -23.54 -19.17 -30.94
CA ASN A 321 -22.36 -19.97 -31.21
C ASN A 321 -22.78 -21.45 -31.13
N GLU A 322 -23.08 -22.05 -32.28
CA GLU A 322 -23.17 -23.50 -32.41
C GLU A 322 -21.76 -24.08 -32.28
N GLY A 323 -21.31 -24.31 -31.06
CA GLY A 323 -20.21 -25.21 -30.75
C GLY A 323 -20.80 -26.45 -30.10
N VAL A 324 -20.75 -27.58 -30.80
CA VAL A 324 -21.07 -28.90 -30.26
C VAL A 324 -20.26 -29.09 -28.96
N PRO A 325 -20.89 -29.42 -27.80
CA PRO A 325 -20.13 -29.70 -26.59
C PRO A 325 -19.22 -30.92 -26.83
N PRO A 326 -17.92 -30.85 -26.48
CA PRO A 326 -17.06 -32.01 -26.62
C PRO A 326 -17.53 -33.11 -25.67
N ASN A 327 -17.45 -34.35 -26.16
CA ASN A 327 -17.83 -35.55 -25.43
C ASN A 327 -16.89 -35.70 -24.21
N PRO A 328 -17.39 -35.97 -22.99
CA PRO A 328 -16.57 -36.02 -21.76
C PRO A 328 -15.48 -37.11 -21.76
N ASP A 329 -15.53 -38.05 -22.70
CA ASP A 329 -14.67 -39.23 -22.75
C ASP A 329 -13.42 -39.07 -23.66
N GLU A 330 -13.17 -37.87 -24.22
CA GLU A 330 -11.99 -37.57 -25.06
C GLU A 330 -11.11 -36.43 -24.51
N LEU A 331 -11.08 -36.23 -23.19
CA LEU A 331 -10.16 -35.27 -22.56
C LEU A 331 -8.77 -35.91 -22.42
N ASP A 332 -7.86 -35.56 -23.32
CA ASP A 332 -6.42 -35.87 -23.23
C ASP A 332 -5.84 -35.30 -21.93
N ASP A 333 -4.78 -35.89 -21.37
CA ASP A 333 -4.06 -35.43 -20.16
C ASP A 333 -3.50 -33.97 -20.24
N GLN A 334 -3.73 -33.26 -21.36
CA GLN A 334 -3.44 -31.83 -21.53
C GLN A 334 -4.57 -30.90 -21.06
N ASP A 335 -5.81 -31.40 -20.90
CA ASP A 335 -6.97 -30.59 -20.53
C ASP A 335 -7.09 -30.34 -19.02
N ASP A 336 -6.32 -31.04 -18.18
CA ASP A 336 -6.11 -30.66 -16.77
C ASP A 336 -5.43 -29.28 -16.66
N PHE A 337 -4.76 -28.79 -17.72
CA PHE A 337 -4.17 -27.46 -17.78
C PHE A 337 -5.19 -26.35 -18.15
N LEU A 338 -6.39 -26.72 -18.60
CA LEU A 338 -7.52 -25.79 -18.83
C LEU A 338 -8.30 -25.48 -17.55
N LEU A 339 -8.03 -26.20 -16.45
CA LEU A 339 -8.37 -25.83 -15.09
C LEU A 339 -7.34 -24.84 -14.52
N VAL A 340 -7.31 -23.58 -14.96
CA VAL A 340 -6.60 -22.53 -14.17
C VAL A 340 -7.59 -21.65 -13.38
N PRO A 341 -8.22 -22.17 -12.31
CA PRO A 341 -9.09 -21.39 -11.43
C PRO A 341 -8.31 -20.75 -10.26
N HIS A 342 -7.05 -20.35 -10.46
CA HIS A 342 -6.25 -19.73 -9.41
C HIS A 342 -5.53 -18.50 -9.93
N LEU A 343 -6.26 -17.38 -10.05
CA LEU A 343 -5.63 -16.07 -10.16
C LEU A 343 -4.89 -15.79 -8.86
N GLY A 344 -3.56 -15.70 -8.94
CA GLY A 344 -2.71 -15.40 -7.81
C GLY A 344 -1.36 -14.88 -8.29
N LEU A 345 -0.93 -13.77 -7.72
CA LEU A 345 0.39 -13.20 -7.98
C LEU A 345 1.32 -13.58 -6.85
N GLU A 346 2.32 -14.38 -7.17
CA GLU A 346 3.44 -14.69 -6.30
C GLU A 346 4.58 -13.69 -6.54
N ILE A 347 5.17 -13.18 -5.46
CA ILE A 347 6.28 -12.25 -5.50
C ILE A 347 7.37 -12.74 -4.57
N ASP A 348 8.43 -13.29 -5.15
CA ASP A 348 9.61 -13.74 -4.43
C ASP A 348 10.65 -12.62 -4.38
N ILE A 349 11.14 -12.32 -3.18
CA ILE A 349 12.13 -11.27 -2.97
C ILE A 349 13.34 -11.84 -2.24
N ARG A 350 14.52 -11.62 -2.81
CA ARG A 350 15.80 -11.81 -2.14
C ARG A 350 16.54 -10.49 -2.07
N ILE A 351 17.03 -10.17 -0.88
CA ILE A 351 17.75 -8.92 -0.67
C ILE A 351 18.99 -9.10 0.19
N ASP A 352 20.06 -8.42 -0.20
CA ASP A 352 21.26 -8.19 0.58
C ASP A 352 21.57 -6.69 0.53
N CYS A 353 21.60 -6.02 1.68
CA CYS A 353 21.88 -4.59 1.75
C CYS A 353 22.59 -4.20 3.05
N PRO A 354 23.23 -3.02 3.12
CA PRO A 354 23.66 -2.47 4.40
C PRO A 354 22.49 -2.40 5.41
N LEU A 355 22.76 -2.61 6.70
CA LEU A 355 21.74 -2.58 7.75
C LEU A 355 21.01 -1.24 7.82
N ALA A 356 21.72 -0.16 7.52
CA ALA A 356 21.17 1.18 7.32
C ALA A 356 20.18 1.31 6.15
N TYR A 357 19.91 0.23 5.40
CA TYR A 357 18.92 0.16 4.32
C TYR A 357 17.82 -0.87 4.53
N ALA A 358 17.79 -1.60 5.65
CA ALA A 358 16.83 -2.67 5.88
C ALA A 358 15.34 -2.21 5.82
N PRO A 359 14.37 -3.11 5.61
CA PRO A 359 12.96 -2.77 5.58
C PRO A 359 12.47 -2.13 6.89
N TYR A 360 11.46 -1.26 6.82
CA TYR A 360 10.94 -0.53 7.99
C TYR A 360 10.52 -1.46 9.12
N LYS A 361 9.81 -2.55 8.78
CA LYS A 361 9.31 -3.53 9.74
C LYS A 361 10.44 -4.15 10.57
N TYR A 362 11.51 -4.59 9.90
CA TYR A 362 12.69 -5.14 10.55
C TYR A 362 13.37 -4.13 11.48
N ILE A 363 13.57 -2.89 11.00
CA ILE A 363 14.20 -1.82 11.80
C ILE A 363 13.40 -1.53 13.07
N LYS A 364 12.06 -1.48 12.95
CA LYS A 364 11.16 -1.16 14.07
C LYS A 364 11.16 -2.26 15.13
N GLU A 365 11.27 -3.52 14.73
CA GLU A 365 11.30 -4.68 15.63
C GLU A 365 12.66 -4.82 16.35
N HIS A 366 13.74 -4.29 15.77
CA HIS A 366 15.11 -4.40 16.29
C HIS A 366 15.72 -3.03 16.64
N GLU A 367 14.86 -2.08 17.01
CA GLU A 367 15.23 -0.67 17.16
C GLU A 367 16.41 -0.45 18.12
N ASP A 368 16.39 -1.15 19.26
CA ASP A 368 17.41 -1.02 20.30
C ASP A 368 18.79 -1.51 19.83
N VAL A 369 18.84 -2.67 19.19
CA VAL A 369 20.09 -3.26 18.67
C VAL A 369 20.68 -2.38 17.57
N ILE A 370 19.83 -1.84 16.71
CA ILE A 370 20.26 -1.06 15.55
C ILE A 370 20.76 0.33 15.96
N ARG A 371 20.33 0.89 17.11
CA ARG A 371 20.81 2.22 17.55
C ARG A 371 22.28 2.23 17.95
N ASP A 372 22.78 1.11 18.48
CA ASP A 372 24.13 1.00 19.05
C ASP A 372 25.21 0.60 18.04
N GLU A 373 24.83 0.10 16.86
CA GLU A 373 25.80 -0.26 15.81
C GLU A 373 26.30 0.97 15.02
N GLU A 374 27.62 1.01 14.76
CA GLU A 374 28.21 1.96 13.80
C GLU A 374 27.69 1.66 12.38
N LYS A 375 26.61 2.34 12.02
CA LYS A 375 25.99 2.23 10.70
C LYS A 375 26.91 2.81 9.63
N SER A 376 27.48 1.93 8.82
CA SER A 376 28.05 2.35 7.56
C SER A 376 27.01 2.24 6.45
N SER A 377 26.87 3.29 5.64
CA SER A 377 26.13 3.22 4.37
C SER A 377 26.90 2.46 3.29
N THR A 378 28.15 2.07 3.54
CA THR A 378 29.02 1.42 2.55
C THR A 378 28.83 -0.09 2.53
N GLY A 379 28.67 -0.67 1.34
CA GLY A 379 28.44 -2.08 1.12
C GLY A 379 27.92 -2.35 -0.29
N MET A 380 27.44 -3.57 -0.51
CA MET A 380 26.75 -3.94 -1.75
C MET A 380 25.25 -3.98 -1.49
N PHE A 381 24.48 -3.42 -2.41
CA PHE A 381 23.03 -3.58 -2.47
C PHE A 381 22.70 -4.55 -3.60
N ASN A 382 22.02 -5.65 -3.29
CA ASN A 382 21.55 -6.65 -4.23
C ASN A 382 20.07 -6.96 -3.94
N LEU A 383 19.21 -6.75 -4.92
CA LEU A 383 17.78 -7.06 -4.85
C LEU A 383 17.40 -7.88 -6.07
N CYS A 384 16.84 -9.06 -5.84
CA CYS A 384 16.15 -9.85 -6.85
C CYS A 384 14.68 -9.90 -6.48
N VAL A 385 13.81 -9.49 -7.40
CA VAL A 385 12.36 -9.66 -7.29
C VAL A 385 11.89 -10.50 -8.46
N GLU A 386 11.24 -11.61 -8.18
CA GLU A 386 10.63 -12.48 -9.18
C GLU A 386 9.11 -12.38 -9.00
N PHE A 387 8.43 -11.93 -10.04
CA PHE A 387 6.98 -11.91 -10.13
C PHE A 387 6.55 -13.15 -10.90
N ASN A 388 5.75 -14.01 -10.30
CA ASN A 388 5.22 -15.21 -10.91
C ASN A 388 3.69 -15.15 -10.94
N PHE A 389 3.13 -15.23 -12.14
CA PHE A 389 1.70 -15.31 -12.40
C PHE A 389 1.45 -16.45 -13.41
N PRO A 390 1.21 -17.68 -12.93
CA PRO A 390 0.97 -18.84 -13.79
C PRO A 390 -0.19 -18.66 -14.76
N GLY A 391 -1.23 -17.90 -14.37
CA GLY A 391 -2.39 -17.61 -15.20
C GLY A 391 -2.08 -16.85 -16.50
N ALA A 392 -0.88 -16.28 -16.65
CA ALA A 392 -0.43 -15.69 -17.92
C ALA A 392 -0.26 -16.72 -19.05
N HIS A 393 -0.10 -18.01 -18.70
CA HIS A 393 0.05 -19.08 -19.69
C HIS A 393 -1.20 -19.22 -20.57
N TYR A 394 -2.40 -18.99 -20.01
CA TYR A 394 -3.67 -19.08 -20.73
C TYR A 394 -3.72 -18.14 -21.96
N PRO A 395 -3.42 -16.83 -21.85
CA PRO A 395 -3.28 -15.94 -23.01
C PRO A 395 -1.92 -16.06 -23.74
N ARG A 396 -1.11 -17.10 -23.47
CA ARG A 396 0.25 -17.30 -24.03
C ARG A 396 1.20 -16.12 -23.76
N LEU A 397 1.09 -15.52 -22.58
CA LEU A 397 1.96 -14.44 -22.11
C LEU A 397 3.03 -14.98 -21.15
N PRO A 398 4.15 -14.25 -20.95
CA PRO A 398 5.14 -14.64 -19.96
C PRO A 398 4.54 -14.70 -18.55
N SER A 399 4.70 -15.84 -17.88
CA SER A 399 4.25 -16.05 -16.49
C SER A 399 5.20 -15.43 -15.47
N THR A 400 6.48 -15.30 -15.81
CA THR A 400 7.50 -14.82 -14.90
C THR A 400 8.11 -13.50 -15.37
N TYR A 401 8.33 -12.57 -14.45
CA TYR A 401 9.13 -11.37 -14.67
C TYR A 401 10.17 -11.18 -13.57
N ASN A 402 11.43 -11.02 -13.97
CA ASN A 402 12.55 -10.86 -13.06
C ASN A 402 13.04 -9.41 -13.04
N TYR A 403 12.93 -8.75 -11.89
CA TYR A 403 13.50 -7.44 -11.62
C TYR A 403 14.73 -7.58 -10.74
N HIS A 404 15.91 -7.49 -11.36
CA HIS A 404 17.19 -7.57 -10.66
C HIS A 404 17.88 -6.21 -10.56
N LYS A 405 18.47 -5.96 -9.41
CA LYS A 405 19.23 -4.75 -9.15
C LYS A 405 20.44 -5.02 -8.28
N LYS A 406 21.63 -4.65 -8.78
CA LYS A 406 22.90 -4.74 -8.06
C LYS A 406 23.65 -3.40 -8.13
N ILE A 407 23.99 -2.82 -6.97
CA ILE A 407 24.69 -1.54 -6.87
C ILE A 407 25.75 -1.60 -5.77
N SER A 408 26.95 -1.06 -6.03
CA SER A 408 27.94 -0.79 -4.98
C SER A 408 27.67 0.56 -4.34
N THR A 409 27.51 0.61 -3.01
CA THR A 409 27.34 1.88 -2.29
C THR A 409 28.67 2.56 -1.94
N ARG A 410 29.82 1.98 -2.35
CA ARG A 410 31.16 2.60 -2.20
C ARG A 410 31.50 3.63 -3.27
N GLN A 411 30.81 3.62 -4.41
CA GLN A 411 31.05 4.53 -5.54
C GLN A 411 30.22 5.83 -5.46
N TYR A 412 29.56 6.12 -4.31
CA TYR A 412 28.55 7.17 -4.19
C TYR A 412 28.60 7.98 -2.91
#